data_AF-A0A167MS17-F1
#
_entry.id   AF-A0A167MS17-F1
#
_cell.length_a   1.000
_cell.length_b   1.000
_cell.length_c   1.000
_cell.angle_alpha   90.00
_cell.angle_beta   90.00
_cell.angle_gamma   90.00
#
_symmetry.space_group_name_H-M   'P 1'
#
loop_
_entity.id
_entity.type
_entity.pdbx_description
1 polymer ?
#
loop_
_entity_poly.entity_id
_entity_poly.type
_entity_poly.pdbx_seq_one_letter_code
_entity_poly.pdbx_strand_id
1 'polypeptide(L)'
;TQTDMMELVERIYLRYIVPHAEKEIMQLPTPLRSEIAQHFAGQITTPTDPHIFGPAKIHIHHLLQLVFPTFVHYKVLMNLTLKQQIGRIVAGLLGLMIGFSLEFSLIFLNIHPWQRRIWGLLPIGAGLFCLITGLAGLDPFWVLCLNIRHTTTFHFNPVEEPRVKLILRNRSIALLLLFIALTSLVLIVFCAVPGKRL
;
A
#
# COMPACT_ATOMS: atom_id res chain seq x y z
N THR A 1 -42.15 -9.72 0.86
CA THR A 1 -42.97 -10.94 1.04
C THR A 1 -42.20 -11.93 1.91
N GLN A 2 -42.84 -12.87 2.62
CA GLN A 2 -42.12 -13.86 3.47
C GLN A 2 -41.09 -14.67 2.67
N THR A 3 -41.40 -14.96 1.41
CA THR A 3 -40.50 -15.61 0.46
C THR A 3 -39.21 -14.84 0.22
N ASP A 4 -39.27 -13.50 0.10
CA ASP A 4 -38.08 -12.66 -0.13
C ASP A 4 -37.17 -12.64 1.09
N MET A 5 -37.75 -12.61 2.29
CA MET A 5 -36.96 -12.66 3.54
C MET A 5 -36.21 -13.99 3.66
N MET A 6 -36.86 -15.07 3.26
CA MET A 6 -36.28 -16.39 3.30
C MET A 6 -35.12 -16.53 2.31
N GLU A 7 -35.30 -16.07 1.07
CA GLU A 7 -34.24 -16.05 0.07
C GLU A 7 -33.03 -15.21 0.56
N LEU A 8 -33.29 -14.09 1.25
CA LEU A 8 -32.25 -13.25 1.83
C LEU A 8 -31.47 -13.96 2.94
N VAL A 9 -32.16 -14.63 3.87
CA VAL A 9 -31.56 -15.36 4.99
C VAL A 9 -30.67 -16.49 4.48
N GLU A 10 -31.18 -17.26 3.53
CA GLU A 10 -30.43 -18.34 2.87
C GLU A 10 -29.20 -17.79 2.12
N ARG A 11 -29.38 -16.72 1.35
CA ARG A 11 -28.28 -16.06 0.63
C ARG A 11 -27.18 -15.59 1.57
N ILE A 12 -27.52 -14.99 2.71
CA ILE A 12 -26.53 -14.53 3.70
C ILE A 12 -25.76 -15.73 4.27
N TYR A 13 -26.45 -16.80 4.65
CA TYR A 13 -25.83 -18.00 5.17
C TYR A 13 -24.86 -18.62 4.17
N LEU A 14 -25.32 -18.88 2.94
CA LEU A 14 -24.52 -19.48 1.88
C LEU A 14 -23.32 -18.63 1.46
N ARG A 15 -23.45 -17.29 1.54
CA ARG A 15 -22.40 -16.38 1.09
C ARG A 15 -21.31 -16.11 2.13
N TYR A 16 -21.68 -16.07 3.42
CA TYR A 16 -20.80 -15.54 4.47
C TYR A 16 -20.46 -16.53 5.59
N ILE A 17 -21.29 -17.56 5.83
CA ILE A 17 -21.18 -18.43 7.01
C ILE A 17 -20.72 -19.86 6.63
N VAL A 18 -21.14 -20.35 5.47
CA VAL A 18 -20.79 -21.70 4.99
C VAL A 18 -19.28 -21.84 4.80
N PRO A 19 -18.68 -22.97 5.22
CA PRO A 19 -17.26 -23.23 4.98
C PRO A 19 -16.95 -23.18 3.48
N HIS A 20 -15.88 -22.49 3.09
CA HIS A 20 -15.46 -22.28 1.71
C HIS A 20 -16.42 -21.43 0.86
N ALA A 21 -17.29 -20.63 1.48
CA ALA A 21 -18.10 -19.66 0.76
C ALA A 21 -17.23 -18.55 0.13
N GLU A 22 -17.69 -17.97 -0.99
CA GLU A 22 -16.94 -16.92 -1.71
C GLU A 22 -16.56 -15.73 -0.83
N LYS A 23 -17.38 -15.41 0.18
CA LYS A 23 -17.12 -14.34 1.15
C LYS A 23 -17.17 -14.85 2.58
N GLU A 24 -16.65 -16.06 2.81
CA GLU A 24 -16.59 -16.66 4.14
C GLU A 24 -15.90 -15.72 5.15
N ILE A 25 -16.56 -15.47 6.27
CA ILE A 25 -16.03 -14.68 7.37
C ILE A 25 -15.16 -15.58 8.24
N MET A 26 -13.90 -15.70 7.87
CA MET A 26 -12.92 -16.56 8.56
C MET A 26 -12.72 -16.19 10.04
N GLN A 27 -12.90 -14.91 10.39
CA GLN A 27 -12.74 -14.42 11.75
C GLN A 27 -13.92 -14.75 12.70
N LEU A 28 -14.99 -15.38 12.20
CA LEU A 28 -16.14 -15.72 13.03
C LEU A 28 -15.84 -16.98 13.88
N PRO A 29 -16.02 -16.95 15.21
CA PRO A 29 -15.79 -18.10 16.07
C PRO A 29 -16.59 -19.34 15.66
N THR A 30 -15.94 -20.50 15.69
CA THR A 30 -16.55 -21.82 15.45
C THR A 30 -17.86 -22.06 16.21
N PRO A 31 -18.01 -21.71 17.51
CA PRO A 31 -19.27 -21.95 18.22
C PRO A 31 -20.47 -21.19 17.62
N LEU A 32 -20.28 -19.92 17.23
CA LEU A 32 -21.33 -19.12 16.60
C LEU A 32 -21.69 -19.67 15.21
N ARG A 33 -20.70 -20.16 14.47
CA ARG A 33 -20.95 -20.82 13.19
C ARG A 33 -21.72 -22.12 13.34
N SER A 34 -21.35 -22.96 14.32
CA SER A 34 -22.05 -24.22 14.56
C SER A 34 -23.48 -24.00 15.02
N GLU A 35 -23.73 -22.97 15.83
CA GLU A 35 -25.08 -22.60 16.27
C GLU A 35 -25.96 -22.22 15.08
N ILE A 36 -25.47 -21.36 14.19
CA ILE A 36 -26.18 -21.01 12.95
C ILE A 36 -26.36 -22.25 12.08
N ALA A 37 -25.32 -23.05 11.84
CA ALA A 37 -25.41 -24.25 11.01
C ALA A 37 -26.40 -25.30 11.55
N GLN A 38 -26.47 -25.48 12.87
CA GLN A 38 -27.44 -26.35 13.53
C GLN A 38 -28.87 -25.83 13.36
N HIS A 39 -29.08 -24.52 13.44
CA HIS A 39 -30.37 -23.90 13.13
C HIS A 39 -30.83 -24.16 11.69
N PHE A 40 -29.91 -24.13 10.71
CA PHE A 40 -30.21 -24.48 9.32
C PHE A 40 -30.39 -25.99 9.08
N ALA A 41 -29.71 -26.84 9.85
CA ALA A 41 -29.79 -28.30 9.70
C ALA A 41 -31.01 -28.93 10.41
N GLY A 42 -31.51 -28.30 11.48
CA GLY A 42 -32.55 -28.86 12.35
C GLY A 42 -34.01 -28.54 11.95
N GLN A 43 -34.25 -27.63 10.99
CA GLN A 43 -35.61 -27.26 10.60
C GLN A 43 -36.05 -27.94 9.30
N ILE A 44 -37.18 -28.65 9.34
CA ILE A 44 -37.87 -29.22 8.16
C ILE A 44 -38.45 -28.10 7.27
N THR A 45 -38.71 -26.94 7.86
CA THR A 45 -39.07 -25.70 7.18
C THR A 45 -37.89 -24.74 7.23
N THR A 46 -37.54 -24.18 6.08
CA THR A 46 -36.49 -23.20 5.86
C THR A 46 -36.48 -22.05 6.89
N PRO A 47 -35.29 -21.69 7.45
CA PRO A 47 -35.20 -20.67 8.50
C PRO A 47 -35.69 -19.31 7.99
N THR A 48 -36.77 -18.83 8.60
CA THR A 48 -37.34 -17.51 8.29
C THR A 48 -36.86 -16.43 9.26
N ASP A 49 -36.29 -16.82 10.40
CA ASP A 49 -35.93 -15.90 11.47
C ASP A 49 -34.55 -15.24 11.22
N PRO A 50 -34.48 -13.92 10.94
CA PRO A 50 -33.21 -13.21 10.76
C PRO A 50 -32.43 -13.02 12.06
N HIS A 51 -33.07 -13.24 13.23
CA HIS A 51 -32.45 -12.99 14.54
C HIS A 51 -31.32 -13.97 14.87
N ILE A 52 -31.26 -15.12 14.18
CA ILE A 52 -30.17 -16.10 14.30
C ILE A 52 -28.78 -15.50 14.04
N PHE A 53 -28.70 -14.43 13.24
CA PHE A 53 -27.43 -13.76 12.93
C PHE A 53 -27.06 -12.68 13.96
N GLY A 54 -27.90 -12.42 14.96
CA GLY A 54 -27.68 -11.36 15.97
C GLY A 54 -26.33 -11.47 16.68
N PRO A 55 -26.00 -12.62 17.31
CA PRO A 55 -24.71 -12.83 17.97
C PRO A 55 -23.51 -12.64 17.03
N ALA A 56 -23.60 -13.19 15.82
CA ALA A 56 -22.56 -13.04 14.80
C ALA A 56 -22.38 -11.57 14.36
N LYS A 57 -23.48 -10.83 14.19
CA LYS A 57 -23.47 -9.41 13.83
C LYS A 57 -22.79 -8.57 14.90
N ILE A 58 -23.08 -8.81 16.18
CA ILE A 58 -22.46 -8.10 17.30
C ILE A 58 -20.95 -8.38 17.32
N HIS A 59 -20.56 -9.65 17.13
CA HIS A 59 -19.17 -10.04 17.08
C HIS A 59 -18.40 -9.36 15.93
N ILE A 60 -18.97 -9.38 14.72
CA ILE A 60 -18.38 -8.71 13.55
C ILE A 60 -18.31 -7.19 13.77
N HIS A 61 -19.33 -6.59 14.36
CA HIS A 61 -19.32 -5.16 14.67
C HIS A 61 -18.20 -4.79 15.64
N HIS A 62 -18.00 -5.60 16.67
CA HIS A 62 -16.89 -5.41 17.61
C HIS A 62 -15.53 -5.54 16.91
N LEU A 63 -15.32 -6.57 16.09
CA LEU A 63 -14.10 -6.71 15.27
C LEU A 63 -13.89 -5.49 14.36
N LEU A 64 -14.96 -5.01 13.73
CA LEU A 64 -14.90 -3.83 12.86
C LEU A 64 -14.50 -2.59 13.65
N GLN A 65 -15.06 -2.36 14.83
CA GLN A 65 -14.70 -1.23 15.71
C GLN A 65 -13.22 -1.27 16.12
N LEU A 66 -12.67 -2.45 16.37
CA LEU A 66 -11.24 -2.61 16.70
C LEU A 66 -10.32 -2.30 15.49
N VAL A 67 -10.72 -2.71 14.29
CA VAL A 67 -9.88 -2.56 13.08
C VAL A 67 -10.06 -1.19 12.41
N PHE A 68 -11.21 -0.54 12.61
CA PHE A 68 -11.55 0.76 12.02
C PHE A 68 -10.52 1.87 12.26
N PRO A 69 -10.01 2.13 13.49
CA PRO A 69 -9.03 3.19 13.70
C PRO A 69 -7.73 2.93 12.92
N THR A 70 -7.29 1.67 12.88
CA THR A 70 -6.12 1.24 12.13
C THR A 70 -6.34 1.45 10.63
N PHE A 71 -7.52 1.12 10.11
CA PHE A 71 -7.89 1.37 8.72
C PHE A 71 -7.86 2.86 8.37
N VAL A 72 -8.43 3.72 9.23
CA VAL A 72 -8.38 5.18 9.05
C VAL A 72 -6.93 5.66 9.04
N HIS A 73 -6.10 5.16 9.96
CA HIS A 73 -4.69 5.53 10.03
C HIS A 73 -3.93 5.17 8.75
N TYR A 74 -4.08 3.94 8.25
CA TYR A 74 -3.45 3.52 6.99
C TYR A 74 -3.92 4.36 5.80
N LYS A 75 -5.22 4.63 5.72
CA LYS A 75 -5.81 5.43 4.63
C LYS A 75 -5.39 6.90 4.68
N VAL A 76 -5.16 7.43 5.87
CA VAL A 76 -4.65 8.78 6.10
C VAL A 76 -3.17 8.88 5.73
N LEU A 77 -2.36 7.88 6.06
CA LEU A 77 -0.90 7.93 5.92
C LEU A 77 -0.37 7.63 4.52
N MET A 78 -1.13 6.95 3.68
CA MET A 78 -0.69 6.49 2.36
C MET A 78 -1.25 7.40 1.26
N ASN A 79 -0.38 7.86 0.35
CA ASN A 79 -0.76 8.70 -0.79
C ASN A 79 -0.81 7.93 -2.12
N LEU A 80 -0.09 6.81 -2.18
CA LEU A 80 0.06 6.02 -3.40
C LEU A 80 -0.77 4.74 -3.35
N THR A 81 -1.26 4.33 -4.51
CA THR A 81 -1.86 3.01 -4.67
C THR A 81 -0.78 1.91 -4.63
N LEU A 82 -1.14 0.71 -4.16
CA LEU A 82 -0.22 -0.44 -4.10
C LEU A 82 0.44 -0.73 -5.47
N LYS A 83 -0.33 -0.62 -6.55
CA LYS A 83 0.17 -0.82 -7.93
C LYS A 83 1.26 0.18 -8.28
N GLN A 84 1.08 1.46 -7.92
CA GLN A 84 2.09 2.50 -8.16
C GLN A 84 3.33 2.30 -7.28
N GLN A 85 3.19 1.84 -6.04
CA GLN A 85 4.33 1.53 -5.17
C GLN A 85 5.19 0.42 -5.78
N ILE A 86 4.58 -0.68 -6.19
CA ILE A 86 5.30 -1.79 -6.83
C ILE A 86 5.98 -1.33 -8.11
N GLY A 87 5.27 -0.58 -8.97
CA GLY A 87 5.84 -0.03 -10.20
C GLY A 87 7.06 0.86 -9.94
N ARG A 88 7.01 1.70 -8.90
CA ARG A 88 8.14 2.54 -8.50
C ARG A 88 9.31 1.76 -7.93
N ILE A 89 9.05 0.72 -7.14
CA ILE A 89 10.11 -0.14 -6.60
C ILE A 89 10.83 -0.85 -7.76
N VAL A 90 10.09 -1.42 -8.71
CA VAL A 90 10.66 -2.07 -9.90
C VAL A 90 11.47 -1.08 -10.73
N ALA A 91 10.91 0.09 -11.05
CA ALA A 91 11.61 1.14 -11.78
C ALA A 91 12.86 1.63 -11.03
N GLY A 92 12.77 1.73 -9.69
CA GLY A 92 13.88 2.10 -8.82
C GLY A 92 15.03 1.11 -8.88
N LEU A 93 14.74 -0.18 -8.76
CA LEU A 93 15.72 -1.26 -8.86
C LEU A 93 16.40 -1.29 -10.23
N LEU A 94 15.62 -1.16 -11.32
CA LEU A 94 16.18 -1.10 -12.68
C LEU A 94 17.07 0.15 -12.88
N GLY A 95 16.63 1.30 -12.38
CA GLY A 95 17.40 2.55 -12.43
C GLY A 95 18.72 2.45 -11.68
N LEU A 96 18.71 1.85 -10.48
CA LEU A 96 19.93 1.58 -9.70
C LEU A 96 20.87 0.62 -10.43
N MET A 97 20.35 -0.46 -10.99
CA MET A 97 21.15 -1.44 -11.73
C MET A 97 21.86 -0.79 -12.93
N ILE A 98 21.11 -0.03 -13.74
CA ILE A 98 21.65 0.69 -14.90
C ILE A 98 22.65 1.75 -14.45
N GLY A 99 22.30 2.53 -13.43
CA GLY A 99 23.13 3.62 -12.94
C GLY A 99 24.46 3.15 -12.35
N PHE A 100 24.45 2.13 -11.50
CA PHE A 100 25.68 1.54 -10.98
C PHE A 100 26.52 0.91 -12.09
N SER A 101 25.90 0.22 -13.04
CA SER A 101 26.62 -0.39 -14.18
C SER A 101 27.31 0.67 -15.04
N LEU A 102 26.62 1.78 -15.32
CA LEU A 102 27.19 2.92 -16.06
C LEU A 102 28.32 3.58 -15.28
N GLU A 103 28.11 3.88 -14.00
CA GLU A 103 29.09 4.57 -13.16
C GLU A 103 30.38 3.74 -13.02
N PHE A 104 30.26 2.44 -12.73
CA PHE A 104 31.42 1.54 -12.67
C PHE A 104 32.14 1.43 -14.02
N SER A 105 31.40 1.37 -15.13
CA SER A 105 32.00 1.36 -16.48
C SER A 105 32.79 2.65 -16.75
N LEU A 106 32.26 3.81 -16.37
CA LEU A 106 32.91 5.11 -16.55
C LEU A 106 34.18 5.25 -15.68
N ILE A 107 34.15 4.70 -14.46
CA ILE A 107 35.29 4.68 -13.54
C ILE A 107 36.41 3.77 -14.08
N PHE A 108 36.07 2.56 -14.53
CA PHE A 108 37.04 1.59 -15.07
C PHE A 108 37.61 2.01 -16.43
N LEU A 109 36.85 2.73 -17.25
CA LEU A 109 37.37 3.26 -18.51
C LEU A 109 38.27 4.49 -18.31
N ASN A 110 38.38 4.98 -17.07
CA ASN A 110 39.13 6.17 -16.68
C ASN A 110 38.85 7.40 -17.56
N ILE A 111 37.57 7.66 -17.83
CA ILE A 111 37.18 8.80 -18.67
C ILE A 111 37.49 10.11 -17.96
N HIS A 112 38.21 10.98 -18.68
CA HIS A 112 38.36 12.41 -18.39
C HIS A 112 37.62 13.21 -19.47
N PRO A 113 36.93 14.30 -19.12
CA PRO A 113 36.95 14.99 -17.83
C PRO A 113 35.87 14.49 -16.84
N TRP A 114 36.06 14.77 -15.55
CA TRP A 114 35.25 14.28 -14.42
C TRP A 114 33.74 14.49 -14.60
N GLN A 115 33.34 15.58 -15.23
CA GLN A 115 31.94 15.99 -15.42
C GLN A 115 31.13 14.96 -16.21
N ARG A 116 31.77 14.14 -17.06
CA ARG A 116 31.05 13.07 -17.78
C ARG A 116 30.57 11.95 -16.86
N ARG A 117 31.21 11.77 -15.69
CA ARG A 117 30.83 10.76 -14.70
C ARG A 117 29.50 11.08 -14.01
N ILE A 118 29.17 12.37 -13.88
CA ILE A 118 27.90 12.82 -13.27
C ILE A 118 26.67 12.26 -13.99
N TRP A 119 26.78 11.92 -15.29
CA TRP A 119 25.70 11.30 -16.05
C TRP A 119 25.30 9.91 -15.55
N GLY A 120 26.22 9.13 -14.96
CA GLY A 120 25.91 7.85 -14.33
C GLY A 120 25.18 8.02 -13.00
N LEU A 121 25.35 9.18 -12.34
CA LEU A 121 24.69 9.49 -11.08
C LEU A 121 23.19 9.84 -11.24
N LEU A 122 22.78 10.35 -12.40
CA LEU A 122 21.36 10.66 -12.70
C LEU A 122 20.45 9.43 -12.57
N PRO A 123 20.71 8.29 -13.24
CA PRO A 123 19.89 7.08 -13.06
C PRO A 123 19.98 6.51 -11.64
N ILE A 124 21.10 6.67 -10.94
CA ILE A 124 21.21 6.28 -9.52
C ILE A 124 20.28 7.14 -8.65
N GLY A 125 20.32 8.46 -8.82
CA GLY A 125 19.44 9.39 -8.10
C GLY A 125 17.96 9.15 -8.40
N ALA A 126 17.61 8.97 -9.67
CA ALA A 126 16.24 8.62 -10.06
C ALA A 126 15.80 7.26 -9.46
N GLY A 127 16.70 6.28 -9.45
CA GLY A 127 16.49 4.96 -8.86
C GLY A 127 16.22 5.04 -7.35
N LEU A 128 17.06 5.77 -6.61
CA LEU A 128 16.90 6.02 -5.18
C LEU A 128 15.60 6.75 -4.86
N PHE A 129 15.25 7.77 -5.63
CA PHE A 129 13.99 8.50 -5.45
C PHE A 129 12.78 7.57 -5.63
N CYS A 130 12.75 6.80 -6.71
CA CYS A 130 11.68 5.83 -6.97
C CYS A 130 11.59 4.76 -5.87
N LEU A 131 12.72 4.27 -5.37
CA LEU A 131 12.75 3.24 -4.33
C LEU A 131 12.27 3.77 -2.97
N ILE A 132 12.75 4.95 -2.54
CA ILE A 132 12.34 5.58 -1.28
C ILE A 132 10.84 5.93 -1.31
N THR A 133 10.38 6.55 -2.41
CA THR A 133 8.95 6.92 -2.55
C THR A 133 8.04 5.70 -2.68
N GLY A 134 8.50 4.65 -3.36
CA GLY A 134 7.80 3.38 -3.48
C GLY A 134 7.64 2.66 -2.15
N LEU A 135 8.73 2.51 -1.38
CA LEU A 135 8.71 1.85 -0.07
C LEU A 135 7.94 2.64 0.99
N ALA A 136 8.05 3.97 0.97
CA ALA A 136 7.34 4.82 1.93
C ALA A 136 5.84 4.95 1.62
N GLY A 137 5.40 4.57 0.41
CA GLY A 137 4.02 4.71 -0.03
C GLY A 137 3.53 6.16 -0.13
N LEU A 138 4.47 7.10 -0.18
CA LEU A 138 4.24 8.53 -0.20
C LEU A 138 5.14 9.17 -1.24
N ASP A 139 4.57 10.06 -2.04
CA ASP A 139 5.32 10.81 -3.02
C ASP A 139 5.45 12.27 -2.57
N PRO A 140 6.66 12.70 -2.16
CA PRO A 140 6.92 14.05 -1.68
C PRO A 140 6.56 15.11 -2.70
N PHE A 141 6.76 14.84 -4.00
CA PHE A 141 6.53 15.82 -5.06
C PHE A 141 5.04 16.12 -5.19
N TRP A 142 4.19 15.09 -5.22
CA TRP A 142 2.73 15.27 -5.35
C TRP A 142 2.11 15.88 -4.11
N VAL A 143 2.61 15.53 -2.92
CA VAL A 143 2.12 16.09 -1.66
C VAL A 143 2.51 17.57 -1.53
N LEU A 144 3.75 17.94 -1.86
CA LEU A 144 4.26 19.30 -1.66
C LEU A 144 3.81 20.27 -2.77
N CYS A 145 3.83 19.84 -4.04
CA CYS A 145 3.53 20.71 -5.16
C CYS A 145 2.02 20.78 -5.48
N LEU A 146 1.28 19.70 -5.27
CA LEU A 146 -0.06 19.56 -5.83
C LEU A 146 -1.17 19.38 -4.79
N ASN A 147 -0.89 19.03 -3.53
CA ASN A 147 -1.92 18.76 -2.49
C ASN A 147 -2.98 17.72 -2.92
N ILE A 148 -2.62 16.82 -3.84
CA ILE A 148 -3.51 15.84 -4.46
C ILE A 148 -3.19 14.44 -3.92
N ARG A 149 -4.25 13.67 -3.63
CA ARG A 149 -4.21 12.24 -3.29
C ARG A 149 -4.66 11.39 -4.48
N HIS A 150 -4.00 10.24 -4.70
CA HIS A 150 -4.49 9.23 -5.63
C HIS A 150 -5.52 8.34 -4.95
N THR A 151 -6.77 8.38 -5.40
CA THR A 151 -7.86 7.52 -4.90
C THR A 151 -8.05 6.28 -5.77
N THR A 152 -7.75 6.39 -7.06
CA THR A 152 -7.63 5.27 -8.02
C THR A 152 -6.52 5.61 -9.02
N THR A 153 -5.97 4.64 -9.75
CA THR A 153 -4.95 4.91 -10.77
C THR A 153 -5.45 6.01 -11.73
N PHE A 154 -4.72 7.11 -11.85
CA PHE A 154 -5.05 8.30 -12.65
C PHE A 154 -6.29 9.12 -12.25
N HIS A 155 -6.93 8.84 -11.10
CA HIS A 155 -7.90 9.76 -10.51
C HIS A 155 -7.31 10.49 -9.31
N PHE A 156 -7.33 11.81 -9.41
CA PHE A 156 -6.74 12.76 -8.48
C PHE A 156 -7.85 13.40 -7.65
N ASN A 157 -7.88 13.13 -6.35
CA ASN A 157 -8.79 13.82 -5.44
C ASN A 157 -7.99 14.79 -4.57
N PRO A 158 -8.46 16.03 -4.37
CA PRO A 158 -7.83 16.94 -3.43
C PRO A 158 -7.90 16.37 -2.02
N VAL A 159 -6.83 16.58 -1.25
CA VAL A 159 -6.89 16.32 0.19
C VAL A 159 -7.76 17.41 0.81
N GLU A 160 -8.94 17.08 1.33
CA GLU A 160 -9.82 18.09 1.93
C GLU A 160 -9.40 18.43 3.37
N GLU A 161 -8.98 17.44 4.15
CA GLU A 161 -8.78 17.60 5.58
C GLU A 161 -7.40 18.21 5.95
N PRO A 162 -7.37 19.36 6.67
CA PRO A 162 -6.13 20.12 6.93
C PRO A 162 -5.18 19.42 7.90
N ARG A 163 -5.69 18.68 8.89
CA ARG A 163 -4.84 17.90 9.82
C ARG A 163 -4.06 16.82 9.09
N VAL A 164 -4.71 16.15 8.14
CA VAL A 164 -4.09 15.12 7.33
C VAL A 164 -3.00 15.72 6.43
N LYS A 165 -3.24 16.89 5.82
CA LYS A 165 -2.21 17.61 5.04
C LYS A 165 -0.94 17.87 5.83
N LEU A 166 -1.04 18.30 7.08
CA LEU A 166 0.12 18.60 7.92
C LEU A 166 0.95 17.34 8.21
N ILE A 167 0.30 16.22 8.50
CA ILE A 167 0.96 14.94 8.74
C ILE A 167 1.68 14.46 7.47
N LEU A 168 1.02 14.49 6.31
CA LEU A 168 1.65 14.10 5.05
C LEU A 168 2.83 15.03 4.72
N ARG A 169 2.68 16.34 4.88
CA ARG A 169 3.74 17.31 4.58
C ARG A 169 4.98 17.07 5.41
N ASN A 170 4.84 16.86 6.72
CA ASN A 170 6.00 16.61 7.59
C ASN A 170 6.72 15.31 7.19
N ARG A 171 5.97 14.25 6.85
CA ARG A 171 6.57 13.00 6.36
C ARG A 171 7.23 13.17 4.99
N SER A 172 6.62 13.92 4.08
CA SER A 172 7.21 14.25 2.77
C SER A 172 8.54 14.98 2.91
N ILE A 173 8.63 15.95 3.82
CA ILE A 173 9.88 16.68 4.09
C ILE A 173 10.94 15.72 4.65
N ALA A 174 10.59 14.86 5.62
CA ALA A 174 11.52 13.87 6.16
C ALA A 174 12.05 12.91 5.08
N LEU A 175 11.17 12.44 4.19
CA LEU A 175 11.56 11.58 3.06
C LEU A 175 12.44 12.30 2.04
N LEU A 176 12.16 13.57 1.77
CA LEU A 176 12.96 14.38 0.86
C LEU A 176 14.36 14.64 1.44
N LEU A 177 14.46 14.92 2.75
CA LEU A 177 15.74 15.02 3.45
C LEU A 177 16.53 13.71 3.41
N LEU A 178 15.86 12.58 3.65
CA LEU A 178 16.48 11.25 3.53
C LEU A 178 17.01 10.99 2.12
N PHE A 179 16.23 11.34 1.09
CA PHE A 179 16.65 11.22 -0.31
C PHE A 179 17.89 12.07 -0.62
N ILE A 180 17.91 13.34 -0.19
CA ILE A 180 19.07 14.23 -0.38
C ILE A 180 20.29 13.70 0.38
N ALA A 181 20.12 13.21 1.61
CA ALA A 181 21.20 12.65 2.41
C ALA A 181 21.81 11.40 1.73
N LEU A 182 20.97 10.49 1.23
CA LEU A 182 21.44 9.27 0.59
C LEU A 182 22.10 9.55 -0.78
N THR A 183 21.52 10.43 -1.58
CA THR A 183 22.10 10.82 -2.88
C THR A 183 23.42 11.56 -2.73
N SER A 184 23.52 12.46 -1.74
CA SER A 184 24.79 13.15 -1.44
C SER A 184 25.86 12.19 -0.91
N LEU A 185 25.51 11.22 -0.06
CA LEU A 185 26.43 10.16 0.37
C LEU A 185 26.99 9.39 -0.83
N VAL A 186 26.11 8.96 -1.73
CA VAL A 186 26.49 8.24 -2.95
C VAL A 186 27.38 9.11 -3.85
N LEU A 187 27.02 10.38 -4.04
CA LEU A 187 27.84 11.35 -4.79
C LEU A 187 29.25 11.45 -4.19
N ILE A 188 29.36 11.61 -2.87
CA ILE A 188 30.66 11.74 -2.18
C ILE A 188 31.51 10.48 -2.37
N VAL A 189 30.90 9.30 -2.21
CA VAL A 189 31.60 8.02 -2.39
C VAL A 189 32.15 7.91 -3.80
N PHE A 190 31.34 8.17 -4.82
CA PHE A 190 31.81 8.07 -6.21
C PHE A 190 32.81 9.17 -6.57
N CYS A 191 32.64 10.40 -6.04
CA CYS A 191 33.61 11.49 -6.17
C CYS A 191 34.99 11.18 -5.58
N ALA A 192 35.02 10.44 -4.47
CA ALA A 192 36.27 10.09 -3.81
C ALA A 192 37.06 8.98 -4.52
N VAL A 193 36.42 8.20 -5.40
CA VAL A 193 37.07 7.05 -6.06
C VAL A 193 37.87 7.52 -7.28
N PRO A 194 39.21 7.40 -7.27
CA PRO A 194 40.02 7.70 -8.45
C PRO A 194 39.75 6.65 -9.54
N GLY A 195 39.70 7.10 -10.79
CA GLY A 195 39.57 6.19 -11.93
C GLY A 195 40.82 5.34 -12.06
N LYS A 196 40.66 4.01 -12.16
CA LYS A 196 41.75 3.09 -12.45
C LYS A 196 41.37 2.30 -13.69
N ARG A 197 42.21 2.38 -14.72
CA ARG A 197 42.03 1.60 -15.94
C ARG A 197 42.33 0.14 -15.61
N LEU A 198 41.34 -0.74 -15.83
CA LEU A 198 41.52 -2.20 -15.80
C LEU A 198 42.31 -2.66 -17.03
#